data_AF-A0A6C0JMK1-F1
#
_entry.id   AF-A0A6C0JMK1-F1
#
_cell.length_a   1.000
_cell.length_b   1.000
_cell.length_c   1.000
_cell.angle_alpha   90.00
_cell.angle_beta   90.00
_cell.angle_gamma   90.00
#
_symmetry.space_group_name_H-M   'P 1'
#
loop_
_entity.id
_entity.type
_entity.pdbx_description
1 polymer ?
#
loop_
_entity_poly.entity_id
_entity_poly.type
_entity_poly.pdbx_seq_one_letter_code
_entity_poly.pdbx_strand_id
1 'polypeptide(L)'
;MSDACFLCLTNTRIKQCVRCNLRSHHKCWKKYLDSVNIEETAKCPQCSAKVRTKPVTRLRTRMTEKKEIVAHIKNLLTKSELTFGRLQKEIVATEIFDYLLLHINFVYTHKKFEVTVQQKLKELYFENHWEPGKDFYFRMFKTSISQE
;
A
#
# COMPACT_ATOMS: atom_id res chain seq x y z
N MET A 1 -19.05 38.32 -7.88
CA MET A 1 -18.94 36.87 -7.55
C MET A 1 -17.67 36.68 -6.75
N SER A 2 -17.72 36.12 -5.53
CA SER A 2 -16.54 36.02 -4.68
C SER A 2 -15.59 34.92 -5.16
N ASP A 3 -14.30 35.19 -5.14
CA ASP A 3 -13.26 34.17 -5.32
C ASP A 3 -12.99 33.41 -4.01
N ALA A 4 -13.98 33.31 -3.13
CA ALA A 4 -13.85 32.65 -1.84
C ALA A 4 -14.13 31.15 -1.97
N CYS A 5 -13.39 30.36 -1.21
CA CYS A 5 -13.67 28.95 -1.02
C CYS A 5 -15.02 28.78 -0.31
N PHE A 6 -15.93 28.01 -0.90
CA PHE A 6 -17.25 27.74 -0.32
C PHE A 6 -17.18 27.18 1.12
N LEU A 7 -16.12 26.43 1.46
CA LEU A 7 -16.02 25.72 2.73
C LEU A 7 -15.30 26.49 3.84
N CYS A 8 -14.25 27.27 3.52
CA CYS A 8 -13.44 27.96 4.53
C CYS A 8 -13.42 29.48 4.33
N LEU A 9 -14.17 29.99 3.35
CA LEU A 9 -14.36 31.40 3.02
C LEU A 9 -13.08 32.19 2.67
N THR A 10 -11.91 31.54 2.65
CA THR A 10 -10.65 32.14 2.21
C THR A 10 -10.51 32.11 0.69
N ASN A 11 -9.76 33.05 0.12
CA ASN A 11 -9.61 33.18 -1.33
C ASN A 11 -9.03 31.91 -1.97
N THR A 12 -9.65 31.50 -3.09
CA THR A 12 -9.22 30.37 -3.92
C THR A 12 -9.64 30.59 -5.37
N ARG A 13 -8.73 30.27 -6.29
CA ARG A 13 -9.02 30.34 -7.73
C ARG A 13 -9.47 28.98 -8.30
N ILE A 14 -9.52 27.95 -7.47
CA ILE A 14 -9.77 26.57 -7.89
C ILE A 14 -11.27 26.34 -8.06
N LYS A 15 -11.71 26.13 -9.30
CA LYS A 15 -13.09 25.81 -9.65
C LYS A 15 -13.32 24.29 -9.54
N GLN A 16 -14.29 23.87 -8.74
CA GLN A 16 -14.61 22.44 -8.55
C GLN A 16 -15.76 21.98 -9.45
N CYS A 17 -16.74 22.85 -9.72
CA CYS A 17 -17.85 22.52 -10.61
C CYS A 17 -17.61 23.03 -12.03
N VAL A 18 -17.90 22.19 -13.03
CA VAL A 18 -17.82 22.61 -14.44
C VAL A 18 -18.99 23.50 -14.85
N ARG A 19 -20.15 23.36 -14.19
CA ARG A 19 -21.40 24.08 -14.52
C ARG A 19 -21.56 25.41 -13.80
N CYS A 20 -21.29 25.47 -12.49
CA CYS A 20 -21.42 26.70 -11.71
C CYS A 20 -20.06 27.25 -11.27
N ASN A 21 -20.05 28.44 -10.67
CA ASN A 21 -18.83 29.07 -10.17
C ASN A 21 -18.43 28.60 -8.76
N LEU A 22 -18.71 27.34 -8.40
CA LEU A 22 -18.34 26.79 -7.11
C LEU A 22 -16.82 26.65 -7.03
N ARG A 23 -16.23 27.34 -6.06
CA ARG A 23 -14.80 27.37 -5.81
C ARG A 23 -14.47 26.75 -4.45
N SER A 24 -13.40 25.96 -4.39
CA SER A 24 -12.92 25.37 -3.13
C SER A 24 -11.48 24.89 -3.25
N HIS A 25 -10.68 25.03 -2.19
CA HIS A 25 -9.36 24.40 -2.12
C HIS A 25 -9.47 22.87 -2.21
N HIS A 26 -8.48 22.22 -2.81
CA HIS A 26 -8.45 20.76 -2.89
C HIS A 26 -8.58 20.08 -1.51
N LYS A 27 -7.92 20.62 -0.48
CA LYS A 27 -7.98 20.08 0.89
C LYS A 27 -9.39 20.16 1.48
N CYS A 28 -10.03 21.32 1.35
CA CYS A 28 -11.39 21.54 1.83
C CYS A 28 -12.39 20.66 1.08
N TRP A 29 -12.28 20.63 -0.26
CA TRP A 29 -13.13 19.79 -1.11
C TRP A 29 -13.02 18.31 -0.76
N LYS A 30 -11.80 17.81 -0.51
CA LYS A 30 -11.59 16.43 -0.07
C LYS A 30 -12.25 16.15 1.28
N LYS A 31 -12.04 17.00 2.29
CA LYS A 31 -12.70 16.85 3.61
C LYS A 31 -14.22 16.81 3.50
N TYR A 32 -14.78 17.67 2.64
CA TYR A 32 -16.22 17.68 2.36
C TYR A 32 -16.66 16.34 1.73
N LEU A 33 -15.98 15.87 0.68
CA LEU A 33 -16.30 14.57 0.07
C LEU A 33 -16.13 13.38 1.04
N ASP A 34 -15.14 13.42 1.93
CA ASP A 34 -14.94 12.39 2.96
C ASP A 34 -16.06 12.40 4.00
N SER A 35 -16.65 13.57 4.29
CA SER A 35 -17.79 13.70 5.23
C SER A 35 -19.14 13.33 4.63
N VAL A 36 -19.30 13.50 3.32
CA VAL A 36 -20.52 13.14 2.59
C VAL A 36 -20.24 11.79 1.94
N ASN A 37 -20.49 10.73 2.70
CA ASN A 37 -20.18 9.32 2.39
C ASN A 37 -20.81 8.84 1.07
N ILE A 38 -20.29 9.29 -0.08
CA ILE A 38 -20.90 9.10 -1.40
C ILE A 38 -20.09 8.07 -2.20
N GLU A 39 -20.58 6.84 -2.20
CA GLU A 39 -20.15 5.79 -3.13
C GLU A 39 -20.66 6.04 -4.57
N GLU A 40 -21.60 6.96 -4.79
CA GLU A 40 -22.19 7.21 -6.11
C GLU A 40 -22.20 8.69 -6.51
N THR A 41 -21.18 9.10 -7.27
CA THR A 41 -21.09 10.37 -8.02
C THR A 41 -21.37 11.66 -7.22
N ALA A 42 -20.32 12.30 -6.71
CA ALA A 42 -20.43 13.59 -6.02
C ALA A 42 -21.19 14.63 -6.89
N LYS A 43 -22.35 15.08 -6.40
CA LYS A 43 -23.10 16.21 -6.97
C LYS A 43 -22.59 17.53 -6.39
N CYS A 44 -22.65 18.58 -7.20
CA CYS A 44 -22.27 19.92 -6.77
C CYS A 44 -23.30 20.44 -5.76
N PRO A 45 -22.89 20.93 -4.57
CA PRO A 45 -23.83 21.43 -3.56
C PRO A 45 -24.60 22.68 -4.01
N GLN A 46 -24.06 23.44 -4.97
CA GLN A 46 -24.68 24.69 -5.43
C GLN A 46 -25.63 24.50 -6.62
N CYS A 47 -25.39 23.52 -7.50
CA CYS A 47 -26.16 23.37 -8.73
C CYS A 47 -26.58 21.93 -9.05
N SER A 48 -26.33 21.00 -8.13
CA SER A 48 -26.65 19.57 -8.22
C SER A 48 -26.06 18.83 -9.43
N ALA A 49 -25.24 19.52 -10.25
CA ALA A 49 -24.56 18.94 -11.38
C ALA A 49 -23.57 17.87 -10.94
N LYS A 50 -23.41 16.81 -11.73
CA LYS A 50 -22.34 15.82 -11.51
C LYS A 50 -21.00 16.55 -11.53
N VAL A 51 -20.29 16.53 -10.41
CA VAL A 51 -18.93 17.02 -10.35
C VAL A 51 -18.06 15.94 -10.97
N ARG A 52 -17.15 16.33 -11.88
CA ARG A 52 -16.07 15.44 -12.30
C ARG A 52 -15.13 15.28 -11.10
N THR A 53 -15.52 14.49 -10.11
CA THR A 53 -14.53 13.82 -9.29
C THR A 53 -13.79 12.94 -10.28
N LYS A 54 -12.53 13.26 -10.58
CA LYS A 54 -11.63 12.18 -11.01
C LYS A 54 -11.85 11.11 -9.95
N PRO A 55 -12.34 9.91 -10.30
CA PRO A 55 -12.59 8.92 -9.29
C PRO A 55 -11.32 8.81 -8.47
N VAL A 56 -11.46 8.81 -7.14
CA VAL A 56 -10.34 8.58 -6.22
C VAL A 56 -9.82 7.14 -6.38
N THR A 57 -10.14 6.46 -7.48
CA THR A 57 -9.54 5.20 -7.89
C THR A 57 -8.05 5.33 -8.18
N ARG A 58 -7.50 6.56 -8.34
CA ARG A 58 -6.05 6.77 -8.51
C ARG A 58 -5.24 7.17 -7.28
N LEU A 59 -5.85 7.38 -6.11
CA LEU A 59 -5.12 7.52 -4.83
C LEU A 59 -5.12 6.20 -4.03
N ARG A 60 -5.89 5.22 -4.50
CA ARG A 60 -5.91 3.81 -4.08
C ARG A 60 -4.79 2.96 -4.70
N THR A 61 -3.73 3.56 -5.26
CA THR A 61 -2.92 2.93 -6.34
C THR A 61 -1.48 2.54 -6.02
N ARG A 62 -0.94 2.79 -4.83
CA ARG A 62 0.34 2.23 -4.37
C ARG A 62 0.44 2.22 -2.86
N MET A 63 -0.12 3.24 -2.21
CA MET A 63 -0.10 3.37 -0.75
C MET A 63 -1.01 2.37 -0.04
N THR A 64 -2.18 2.05 -0.62
CA THR A 64 -3.07 0.98 -0.13
C THR A 64 -2.45 -0.39 -0.35
N GLU A 65 -1.95 -0.67 -1.56
CA GLU A 65 -1.22 -1.91 -1.88
C GLU A 65 -0.02 -2.12 -0.94
N LYS A 66 0.78 -1.07 -0.69
CA LYS A 66 1.87 -1.10 0.30
C LYS A 66 1.36 -1.47 1.70
N LYS A 67 0.25 -0.87 2.14
CA LYS A 67 -0.33 -1.14 3.47
C LYS A 67 -0.88 -2.56 3.57
N GLU A 68 -1.49 -3.07 2.51
CA GLU A 68 -2.01 -4.43 2.42
C GLU A 68 -0.87 -5.45 2.47
N ILE A 69 0.20 -5.25 1.69
CA ILE A 69 1.41 -6.09 1.73
C ILE A 69 2.02 -6.11 3.13
N VAL A 70 2.20 -4.93 3.74
CA VAL A 70 2.77 -4.84 5.10
C VAL A 70 1.86 -5.50 6.14
N ALA A 71 0.54 -5.31 6.06
CA ALA A 71 -0.40 -5.94 6.97
C ALA A 71 -0.37 -7.46 6.84
N HIS A 72 -0.32 -7.97 5.61
CA HIS A 72 -0.25 -9.41 5.35
C HIS A 72 1.05 -10.03 5.90
N ILE A 73 2.20 -9.41 5.62
CA ILE A 73 3.50 -9.88 6.14
C ILE A 73 3.50 -9.88 7.68
N LYS A 74 2.96 -8.82 8.32
CA LYS A 74 2.84 -8.78 9.78
C LYS A 74 1.99 -9.91 10.32
N ASN A 75 0.85 -10.20 9.69
CA ASN A 75 -0.01 -11.32 10.09
C ASN A 75 0.71 -12.67 9.97
N LEU A 76 1.49 -12.88 8.91
CA LEU A 76 2.29 -14.10 8.73
C LEU A 76 3.43 -14.20 9.75
N LEU A 77 4.09 -13.10 10.10
CA LEU A 77 5.10 -13.06 11.16
C LEU A 77 4.49 -13.41 12.52
N THR A 78 3.34 -12.82 12.85
CA THR A 78 2.59 -13.18 14.07
C THR A 78 2.17 -14.65 14.04
N LYS A 79 1.73 -15.18 12.90
CA LYS A 79 1.45 -16.62 12.74
C LYS A 79 2.71 -17.45 13.02
N SER A 80 3.87 -17.03 12.52
CA SER A 80 5.15 -17.72 12.75
C SER A 80 5.54 -17.76 14.24
N GLU A 81 5.34 -16.65 14.95
CA GLU A 81 5.60 -16.53 16.40
C GLU A 81 4.69 -17.44 17.23
N LEU A 82 3.41 -17.54 16.86
CA LEU A 82 2.41 -18.38 17.54
C LEU A 82 2.50 -19.87 17.15
N THR A 83 3.21 -20.19 16.08
CA THR A 83 3.32 -21.55 15.57
C THR A 83 4.39 -22.33 16.33
N PHE A 84 4.02 -23.48 16.86
CA PHE A 84 4.93 -24.42 17.51
C PHE A 84 5.30 -25.56 16.55
N GLY A 85 6.53 -26.08 16.69
CA GLY A 85 7.06 -27.14 15.84
C GLY A 85 7.84 -26.61 14.63
N ARG A 86 9.00 -27.25 14.37
CA ARG A 86 9.92 -26.84 13.29
C ARG A 86 9.24 -26.88 11.93
N LEU A 87 8.58 -27.99 11.61
CA LEU A 87 7.91 -28.18 10.31
C LEU A 87 6.86 -27.10 10.05
N GLN A 88 6.05 -26.78 11.05
CA GLN A 88 5.01 -25.77 10.92
C GLN A 88 5.60 -24.36 10.76
N LYS A 89 6.71 -24.06 11.44
CA LYS A 89 7.44 -22.80 11.22
C LYS A 89 8.04 -22.71 9.82
N GLU A 90 8.54 -23.81 9.27
CA GLU A 90 9.04 -23.88 7.88
C GLU A 90 7.91 -23.68 6.86
N ILE A 91 6.69 -24.18 7.12
CA ILE A 91 5.51 -23.91 6.30
C ILE A 91 5.18 -22.41 6.31
N VAL A 92 5.16 -21.77 7.48
CA VAL A 92 4.91 -20.32 7.57
C VAL A 92 6.02 -19.52 6.91
N ALA A 93 7.28 -19.94 7.03
CA ALA A 93 8.39 -19.31 6.32
C ALA A 93 8.18 -19.39 4.80
N THR A 94 7.78 -20.56 4.29
CA THR A 94 7.44 -20.75 2.87
C THR A 94 6.34 -19.78 2.43
N GLU A 95 5.24 -19.68 3.19
CA GLU A 95 4.14 -18.74 2.92
C GLU A 95 4.63 -17.28 2.85
N ILE A 96 5.51 -16.87 3.76
CA ILE A 96 6.10 -15.52 3.77
C ILE A 96 6.89 -15.27 2.48
N PHE A 97 7.82 -16.17 2.12
CA PHE A 97 8.69 -15.93 0.97
C PHE A 97 7.98 -16.11 -0.37
N ASP A 98 6.96 -16.97 -0.47
CA ASP A 98 6.10 -17.03 -1.65
C ASP A 98 5.32 -15.72 -1.82
N TYR A 99 4.76 -15.17 -0.73
CA TYR A 99 4.07 -13.89 -0.79
C TYR A 99 5.01 -12.74 -1.20
N LEU A 100 6.23 -12.73 -0.67
CA LEU A 100 7.26 -11.76 -1.06
C LEU A 100 7.69 -11.90 -2.52
N LEU A 101 7.74 -13.12 -3.06
CA LEU A 101 8.02 -13.36 -4.48
C LEU A 101 6.92 -12.79 -5.38
N LEU A 102 5.65 -12.98 -5.02
CA LEU A 102 4.51 -12.40 -5.74
C LEU A 102 4.60 -10.86 -5.76
N HIS A 103 5.16 -10.27 -4.72
CA HIS A 103 5.35 -8.83 -4.57
C HIS A 103 6.82 -8.39 -4.65
N ILE A 104 7.63 -9.03 -5.51
CA ILE A 104 9.09 -8.81 -5.54
C ILE A 104 9.49 -7.33 -5.74
N ASN A 105 8.70 -6.57 -6.49
CA ASN A 105 8.92 -5.13 -6.67
C ASN A 105 8.86 -4.35 -5.36
N PHE A 106 8.00 -4.76 -4.42
CA PHE A 106 7.94 -4.16 -3.09
C PHE A 106 9.25 -4.38 -2.33
N VAL A 107 9.85 -5.58 -2.44
CA VAL A 107 11.14 -5.89 -1.81
C VAL A 107 12.23 -4.95 -2.35
N TYR A 108 12.39 -4.88 -3.67
CA TYR A 108 13.42 -4.06 -4.32
C TYR A 108 13.27 -2.55 -4.11
N THR A 109 12.03 -2.08 -3.97
CA THR A 109 11.76 -0.65 -3.74
C THR A 109 12.16 -0.21 -2.33
N HIS A 110 12.29 -1.15 -1.37
CA HIS A 110 12.58 -0.85 0.04
C HIS A 110 13.92 -1.45 0.46
N LYS A 111 15.03 -0.75 0.19
CA LYS A 111 16.40 -1.26 0.41
C LYS A 111 16.70 -1.85 1.80
N LYS A 112 16.23 -1.23 2.88
CA LYS A 112 16.39 -1.80 4.22
C LYS A 112 15.68 -3.15 4.36
N PHE A 113 14.50 -3.27 3.78
CA PHE A 113 13.71 -4.50 3.80
C PHE A 113 14.34 -5.57 2.89
N GLU A 114 14.84 -5.21 1.71
CA GLU A 114 15.60 -6.10 0.83
C GLU A 114 16.77 -6.77 1.57
N VAL A 115 17.59 -5.96 2.26
CA VAL A 115 18.72 -6.46 3.07
C VAL A 115 18.24 -7.39 4.20
N THR A 116 17.14 -7.03 4.87
CA THR A 116 16.55 -7.90 5.90
C THR A 116 16.08 -9.25 5.34
N VAL A 117 15.44 -9.24 4.17
CA VAL A 117 14.97 -10.47 3.50
C VAL A 117 16.15 -11.35 3.09
N GLN A 118 17.22 -10.76 2.54
CA GLN A 118 18.46 -11.49 2.22
C GLN A 118 19.08 -12.12 3.46
N GLN A 119 19.25 -11.34 4.54
CA GLN A 119 19.83 -11.83 5.78
C GLN A 119 18.99 -12.95 6.39
N LYS A 120 17.65 -12.82 6.37
CA LYS A 120 16.77 -13.85 6.91
C LYS A 120 16.78 -15.13 6.08
N LEU A 121 16.90 -15.06 4.76
CA LEU A 121 17.09 -16.26 3.95
C LEU A 121 18.43 -16.94 4.22
N LYS A 122 19.51 -16.17 4.44
CA LYS A 122 20.81 -16.70 4.85
C LYS A 122 20.73 -17.38 6.21
N GLU A 123 20.14 -16.74 7.21
CA GLU A 123 19.93 -17.30 8.55
C GLU A 123 19.13 -18.61 8.48
N LEU A 124 17.99 -18.60 7.77
CA LEU A 124 17.16 -19.81 7.64
C LEU A 124 17.89 -20.95 6.93
N TYR A 125 18.69 -20.65 5.90
CA TYR A 125 19.44 -21.66 5.17
C TYR A 125 20.64 -22.21 5.96
N PHE A 126 21.52 -21.32 6.45
CA PHE A 126 22.77 -21.74 7.10
C PHE A 126 22.60 -22.17 8.55
N GLU A 127 21.75 -21.48 9.33
CA GLU A 127 21.58 -21.76 10.76
C GLU A 127 20.46 -22.78 11.00
N ASN A 128 19.35 -22.65 10.27
CA ASN A 128 18.18 -23.53 10.48
C ASN A 128 18.12 -24.71 9.49
N HIS A 129 19.11 -24.83 8.59
CA HIS A 129 19.17 -25.88 7.57
C HIS A 129 17.89 -25.99 6.73
N TRP A 130 17.23 -24.87 6.47
CA TRP A 130 16.03 -24.82 5.64
C TRP A 130 16.40 -24.74 4.16
N GLU A 131 16.60 -25.91 3.54
CA GLU A 131 17.02 -26.06 2.13
C GLU A 131 16.25 -25.20 1.11
N PRO A 132 14.90 -25.05 1.21
CA PRO A 132 14.16 -24.18 0.30
C PRO A 132 14.63 -22.73 0.28
N GLY A 133 15.29 -22.27 1.36
CA GLY A 133 15.85 -20.92 1.47
C GLY A 133 16.80 -20.57 0.32
N LYS A 134 17.60 -21.52 -0.17
CA LYS A 134 18.50 -21.28 -1.31
C LYS A 134 17.73 -20.96 -2.59
N ASP A 135 16.62 -21.68 -2.82
CA ASP A 135 15.83 -21.55 -4.04
C ASP A 135 15.05 -20.24 -4.01
N PHE A 136 14.51 -19.85 -2.85
CA PHE A 136 13.91 -18.53 -2.67
C PHE A 136 14.93 -17.41 -2.91
N TYR A 137 16.14 -17.53 -2.36
CA TYR A 137 17.20 -16.55 -2.56
C TYR A 137 17.54 -16.39 -4.05
N PHE A 138 17.74 -17.50 -4.76
CA PHE A 138 18.03 -17.47 -6.20
C PHE A 138 16.85 -16.90 -7.01
N ARG A 139 15.62 -17.32 -6.72
CA ARG A 139 14.42 -16.85 -7.43
C ARG A 139 14.23 -15.35 -7.26
N MET A 140 14.43 -14.85 -6.03
CA MET A 140 14.33 -13.43 -5.70
C MET A 140 15.46 -12.65 -6.35
N PHE A 141 16.73 -12.95 -6.01
CA PHE A 141 17.90 -12.09 -6.25
C PHE A 141 18.78 -12.50 -7.43
N LYS A 142 18.43 -13.57 -8.15
CA LYS A 142 19.17 -14.08 -9.32
C LYS A 142 20.64 -14.38 -9.06
N THR A 143 20.98 -14.69 -7.82
CA THR A 143 22.33 -14.98 -7.34
C THR A 143 22.32 -16.18 -6.42
N SER A 144 23.43 -16.89 -6.32
CA SER A 144 23.59 -17.98 -5.35
C SER A 144 23.70 -17.40 -3.94
N ILE A 145 23.11 -18.11 -2.97
CA ILE A 145 23.26 -17.75 -1.56
C ILE A 145 24.71 -18.04 -1.11
N SER A 146 25.36 -17.04 -0.53
CA SER A 146 26.73 -17.13 0.02
C SER A 146 26.74 -16.67 1.48
N GLN A 147 27.77 -17.10 2.24
CA GLN A 147 27.96 -16.74 3.65
C GLN A 147 28.60 -15.35 3.85
N GLU A 148 28.94 -14.64 2.76
CA GLU A 148 29.57 -13.30 2.81
C GLU A 148 28.68 -12.24 3.47
#